data_AF-A0A1U6GTL8-F1
#
_entry.id   AF-A0A1U6GTL8-F1
#
_cell.length_a   1.000
_cell.length_b   1.000
_cell.length_c   1.000
_cell.angle_alpha   90.00
_cell.angle_beta   90.00
_cell.angle_gamma   90.00
#
_symmetry.space_group_name_H-M   'P 1'
#
loop_
_entity.id
_entity.type
_entity.pdbx_description
1 polymer ?
#
loop_
_entity_poly.entity_id
_entity_poly.type
_entity_poly.pdbx_seq_one_letter_code
_entity_poly.pdbx_strand_id
1 'polypeptide(L)'
;MDSEIMRQVAEAFETLDLTAENARIAELETERAEIKSAISRTEERYFKLAGALQAGGVPDGVAVADALLLDSDVQDAAEAGPGRAAMEAERDSLREGLRELRRRLDKIQPTINLAKDEAKMSAAEAAGPLIDALMAEARHAVAALPALYAAVYAVQTVTGAGTHNLRHLREALRAILGGDGLLPYLPPQSVPSDVLGALQRLVGKGAALQPRIVQTVPMP
;
A
#
# COMPACT_ATOMS: atom_id res chain seq x y z
N MET A 1 -3.62 -2.76 -32.34
CA MET A 1 -3.66 -3.76 -31.26
C MET A 1 -4.53 -4.97 -31.61
N ASP A 2 -4.01 -6.18 -31.39
CA ASP A 2 -4.68 -7.46 -31.72
C ASP A 2 -5.82 -7.77 -30.73
N SER A 3 -7.03 -7.95 -31.25
CA SER A 3 -8.22 -8.31 -30.47
C SER A 3 -8.07 -9.64 -29.71
N GLU A 4 -7.22 -10.54 -30.22
CA GLU A 4 -6.97 -11.83 -29.58
C GLU A 4 -6.14 -11.68 -28.29
N ILE A 5 -5.09 -10.85 -28.31
CA ILE A 5 -4.24 -10.57 -27.13
C ILE A 5 -5.08 -9.91 -26.02
N MET A 6 -5.95 -8.98 -26.40
CA MET A 6 -6.85 -8.31 -25.45
C MET A 6 -7.80 -9.29 -24.77
N ARG A 7 -8.37 -10.24 -25.54
CA ARG A 7 -9.23 -11.29 -25.01
C ARG A 7 -8.46 -12.22 -24.07
N GLN A 8 -7.28 -12.69 -24.47
CA GLN A 8 -6.45 -13.58 -23.65
C GLN A 8 -6.06 -12.94 -22.31
N VAL A 9 -5.68 -11.66 -22.32
CA VAL A 9 -5.30 -10.94 -21.09
C VAL A 9 -6.51 -10.67 -20.20
N ALA A 10 -7.66 -10.33 -20.79
CA ALA A 10 -8.91 -10.19 -20.04
C ALA A 10 -9.32 -11.53 -19.38
N GLU A 11 -9.21 -12.65 -20.10
CA GLU A 11 -9.45 -13.99 -19.56
C GLU A 11 -8.45 -14.33 -18.44
N ALA A 12 -7.16 -14.04 -18.63
CA ALA A 12 -6.13 -14.26 -17.61
C ALA A 12 -6.42 -13.48 -16.32
N PHE A 13 -6.82 -12.21 -16.43
CA PHE A 13 -7.24 -11.40 -15.28
C PHE A 13 -8.50 -11.95 -14.62
N GLU A 14 -9.47 -12.45 -15.40
CA GLU A 14 -10.68 -13.04 -14.85
C GLU A 14 -10.38 -14.33 -14.08
N THR A 15 -9.49 -15.18 -14.58
CA THR A 15 -9.08 -16.42 -13.93
C THR A 15 -8.04 -16.25 -12.82
N LEU A 16 -7.51 -15.04 -12.61
CA LEU A 16 -6.53 -14.76 -11.57
C LEU A 16 -7.13 -15.08 -10.19
N ASP A 17 -6.61 -16.14 -9.57
CA ASP A 17 -7.00 -16.56 -8.23
C ASP A 17 -6.12 -15.86 -7.20
N LEU A 18 -6.73 -15.00 -6.38
CA LEU A 18 -6.09 -14.31 -5.27
C LEU A 18 -6.71 -14.72 -3.93
N THR A 19 -7.35 -15.89 -3.87
CA THR A 19 -8.08 -16.34 -2.68
C THR A 19 -7.14 -16.50 -1.49
N ALA A 20 -5.94 -17.03 -1.70
CA ALA A 20 -4.94 -17.22 -0.65
C ALA A 20 -4.43 -15.89 -0.08
N GLU A 21 -4.08 -14.93 -0.94
CA GLU A 21 -3.59 -13.61 -0.55
C GLU A 21 -4.68 -12.82 0.17
N ASN A 22 -5.93 -12.89 -0.30
CA ASN A 22 -7.07 -12.25 0.35
C ASN A 22 -7.36 -12.85 1.73
N ALA A 23 -7.30 -14.19 1.88
CA ALA A 23 -7.46 -14.85 3.16
C ALA A 23 -6.35 -14.41 4.14
N ARG A 24 -5.10 -14.42 3.69
CA ARG A 24 -3.95 -13.97 4.49
C ARG A 24 -4.08 -12.51 4.93
N ILE A 25 -4.53 -11.62 4.06
CA ILE A 25 -4.77 -10.21 4.42
C ILE A 25 -5.89 -10.09 5.44
N ALA A 26 -7.00 -10.83 5.28
CA ALA A 26 -8.11 -10.80 6.22
C ALA A 26 -7.71 -11.31 7.62
N GLU A 27 -6.89 -12.36 7.70
CA GLU A 27 -6.31 -12.86 8.94
C GLU A 27 -5.43 -11.80 9.61
N LEU A 28 -4.52 -11.18 8.84
CA LEU A 28 -3.64 -10.12 9.35
C LEU A 28 -4.40 -8.88 9.80
N GLU A 29 -5.48 -8.51 9.11
CA GLU A 29 -6.34 -7.39 9.52
C GLU A 29 -7.12 -7.70 10.80
N THR A 30 -7.55 -8.95 10.98
CA THR A 30 -8.19 -9.43 12.22
C THR A 30 -7.18 -9.38 13.37
N GLU A 31 -6.00 -9.94 13.20
CA GLU A 31 -4.92 -9.90 14.19
C GLU A 31 -4.55 -8.43 14.56
N ARG A 32 -4.48 -7.55 13.55
CA ARG A 32 -4.24 -6.11 13.76
C ARG A 32 -5.30 -5.48 14.66
N ALA A 33 -6.58 -5.81 14.44
CA ALA A 33 -7.69 -5.29 15.22
C ALA A 33 -7.64 -5.80 16.67
N GLU A 34 -7.35 -7.09 16.86
CA GLU A 34 -7.19 -7.70 18.18
C GLU A 34 -6.03 -7.08 18.96
N ILE A 35 -4.87 -6.88 18.32
CA ILE A 35 -3.71 -6.22 18.95
C ILE A 35 -4.03 -4.78 19.33
N LYS A 36 -4.72 -4.02 18.47
CA LYS A 36 -5.15 -2.65 18.80
C LYS A 36 -6.10 -2.62 20.00
N SER A 37 -7.05 -3.56 20.07
CA SER A 37 -7.93 -3.71 21.23
C SER A 37 -7.16 -4.07 22.50
N ALA A 38 -6.19 -4.98 22.42
CA ALA A 38 -5.32 -5.35 23.53
C ALA A 38 -4.45 -4.18 24.01
N ILE A 39 -3.91 -3.37 23.11
CA ILE A 39 -3.16 -2.14 23.43
C ILE A 39 -4.07 -1.18 24.21
N SER A 40 -5.27 -0.90 23.70
CA SER A 40 -6.21 0.02 24.35
C SER A 40 -6.58 -0.42 25.77
N ARG A 41 -6.90 -1.72 25.97
CA ARG A 41 -7.20 -2.27 27.31
C ARG A 41 -6.00 -2.21 28.25
N THR A 42 -4.81 -2.50 27.74
CA THR A 42 -3.56 -2.46 28.52
C THR A 42 -3.19 -1.03 28.90
N GLU A 43 -3.37 -0.05 28.00
CA GLU A 43 -3.17 1.37 28.28
C GLU A 43 -4.15 1.87 29.34
N GLU A 44 -5.43 1.51 29.24
CA GLU A 44 -6.44 1.86 30.26
C GLU A 44 -6.05 1.33 31.65
N ARG A 45 -5.63 0.07 31.75
CA ARG A 45 -5.16 -0.51 33.02
C ARG A 45 -3.90 0.19 33.53
N TYR A 46 -2.96 0.48 32.64
CA TYR A 46 -1.72 1.20 32.97
C TYR A 46 -2.01 2.58 33.57
N PHE A 47 -2.91 3.36 32.95
CA PHE A 47 -3.28 4.69 33.45
C PHE A 47 -4.03 4.62 34.79
N LYS A 48 -4.92 3.63 34.97
CA LYS A 48 -5.59 3.40 36.27
C LYS A 48 -4.59 3.11 37.38
N LEU A 49 -3.61 2.23 37.14
CA LEU A 49 -2.56 1.92 38.10
C LEU A 49 -1.66 3.12 38.39
N ALA A 50 -1.25 3.86 37.36
CA ALA A 50 -0.43 5.06 37.53
C ALA A 50 -1.16 6.11 38.39
N GLY A 51 -2.46 6.30 38.17
CA GLY A 51 -3.31 7.18 38.98
C GLY A 51 -3.41 6.73 40.43
N ALA A 52 -3.65 5.43 40.68
CA ALA A 52 -3.73 4.87 42.03
C ALA A 52 -2.41 5.02 42.81
N LEU A 53 -1.28 4.75 42.16
CA LEU A 53 0.06 4.92 42.73
C LEU A 53 0.37 6.38 43.06
N GLN A 54 -0.05 7.33 42.21
CA GLN A 54 0.17 8.77 42.43
C GLN A 54 -0.73 9.33 43.53
N ALA A 55 -1.97 8.87 43.62
CA ALA A 55 -2.93 9.31 44.63
C ALA A 55 -2.63 8.77 46.05
N GLY A 56 -1.62 7.90 46.20
CA GLY A 56 -1.33 7.26 47.48
C GLY A 56 -2.42 6.27 47.92
N GLY A 57 -3.27 5.81 46.99
CA GLY A 57 -4.37 4.86 47.24
C GLY A 57 -3.91 3.42 47.48
N VAL A 58 -2.73 3.26 48.09
CA VAL A 58 -2.14 1.98 48.42
C VAL A 58 -2.25 1.81 49.93
N PRO A 59 -2.74 0.66 50.43
CA PRO A 59 -2.66 0.35 51.85
C PRO A 59 -1.21 0.33 52.26
N ASP A 60 -0.83 1.25 53.16
CA ASP A 60 0.43 1.15 53.88
C ASP A 60 0.35 -0.07 54.81
N GLY A 61 1.44 -0.83 54.95
CA GLY A 61 1.53 -1.89 55.96
C GLY A 61 1.25 -1.36 57.37
N VAL A 62 1.49 -0.06 57.61
CA VAL A 62 1.06 0.65 58.82
C VAL A 62 -0.46 0.75 58.91
N ALA A 63 -1.16 1.15 57.84
CA ALA A 63 -2.63 1.24 57.83
C ALA A 63 -3.31 -0.13 58.00
N VAL A 64 -2.72 -1.19 57.43
CA VAL A 64 -3.18 -2.58 57.62
C VAL A 64 -2.90 -3.06 59.06
N ALA A 65 -1.72 -2.75 59.61
CA ALA A 65 -1.40 -3.07 61.00
C ALA A 65 -2.31 -2.31 61.97
N ASP A 66 -2.60 -1.05 61.72
CA ASP A 66 -3.53 -0.22 62.52
C ASP A 66 -4.96 -0.78 62.46
N ALA A 67 -5.43 -1.21 61.28
CA ALA A 67 -6.74 -1.86 61.13
C ALA A 67 -6.83 -3.21 61.87
N LEU A 68 -5.77 -4.01 61.82
CA LEU A 68 -5.67 -5.28 62.56
C LEU A 68 -5.59 -5.08 64.07
N LEU A 69 -5.04 -3.95 64.54
CA LEU A 69 -4.97 -3.59 65.96
C LEU A 69 -6.29 -3.02 66.50
N LEU A 70 -7.18 -2.54 65.62
CA LEU A 70 -8.49 -1.95 65.96
C LEU A 70 -9.63 -2.99 66.05
N ASP A 71 -9.32 -4.29 66.07
CA ASP A 71 -10.29 -5.41 66.17
C ASP A 71 -11.36 -5.40 65.06
N SER A 72 -11.05 -4.75 63.93
CA SER A 72 -11.86 -4.75 62.71
C SER A 72 -11.50 -5.99 61.90
N ASP A 73 -12.53 -6.71 61.47
CA ASP A 73 -12.47 -8.07 60.92
C ASP A 73 -11.35 -8.22 59.86
N VAL A 74 -10.65 -9.36 59.89
CA VAL A 74 -9.52 -9.69 58.99
C VAL A 74 -9.91 -9.59 57.50
N GLN A 75 -11.22 -9.59 57.20
CA GLN A 75 -11.79 -9.33 55.89
C GLN A 75 -11.48 -7.92 55.35
N ASP A 76 -11.46 -6.87 56.17
CA ASP A 76 -11.21 -5.50 55.71
C ASP A 76 -9.74 -5.29 55.28
N ALA A 77 -8.81 -6.03 55.90
CA ALA A 77 -7.40 -6.05 55.52
C ALA A 77 -7.14 -6.76 54.17
N ALA A 78 -8.00 -7.71 53.78
CA ALA A 78 -7.93 -8.41 52.50
C ALA A 78 -8.55 -7.58 51.35
N GLU A 79 -9.48 -6.67 51.64
CA GLU A 79 -10.07 -5.73 50.68
C GLU A 79 -9.14 -4.56 50.31
N ALA A 80 -8.04 -4.38 51.05
CA ALA A 80 -7.08 -3.31 50.87
C ALA A 80 -6.43 -3.32 49.45
N GLY A 81 -6.49 -4.43 48.73
CA GLY A 81 -5.99 -4.55 47.36
C GLY A 81 -4.47 -4.78 47.31
N PRO A 82 -3.90 -4.90 46.11
CA PRO A 82 -2.49 -5.24 45.95
C PRO A 82 -1.59 -4.13 46.54
N GLY A 83 -0.60 -4.52 47.35
CA GLY A 83 0.37 -3.58 47.91
C GLY A 83 1.18 -2.85 46.83
N ARG A 84 1.87 -1.77 47.21
CA ARG A 84 2.59 -0.87 46.28
C ARG A 84 3.51 -1.62 45.31
N ALA A 85 4.30 -2.54 45.85
CA ALA A 85 5.24 -3.34 45.09
C ALA A 85 4.55 -4.22 44.03
N ALA A 86 3.36 -4.76 44.34
CA ALA A 86 2.58 -5.55 43.38
C ALA A 86 2.00 -4.67 42.27
N MET A 87 1.51 -3.47 42.59
CA MET A 87 1.05 -2.50 41.58
C MET A 87 2.19 -2.00 40.69
N GLU A 88 3.38 -1.76 41.25
CA GLU A 88 4.58 -1.38 40.48
C GLU A 88 5.03 -2.52 39.56
N ALA A 89 5.05 -3.77 40.05
CA ALA A 89 5.36 -4.96 39.25
C ALA A 89 4.35 -5.19 38.12
N GLU A 90 3.05 -4.98 38.38
CA GLU A 90 2.02 -5.06 37.35
C GLU A 90 2.24 -3.96 36.30
N ARG A 91 2.49 -2.71 36.71
CA ARG A 91 2.76 -1.59 35.79
C ARG A 91 3.95 -1.86 34.88
N ASP A 92 5.03 -2.40 35.43
CA ASP A 92 6.24 -2.69 34.65
C ASP A 92 5.98 -3.85 33.66
N SER A 93 5.24 -4.87 34.08
CA SER A 93 4.78 -5.97 33.20
C SER A 93 3.87 -5.46 32.06
N LEU A 94 2.93 -4.56 32.34
CA LEU A 94 2.06 -3.94 31.33
C LEU A 94 2.88 -3.09 30.35
N ARG A 95 3.91 -2.39 30.82
CA ARG A 95 4.81 -1.60 29.97
C ARG A 95 5.58 -2.49 28.99
N GLU A 96 6.08 -3.63 29.45
CA GLU A 96 6.73 -4.63 28.59
C GLU A 96 5.74 -5.24 27.60
N GLY A 97 4.54 -5.63 28.06
CA GLY A 97 3.46 -6.11 27.22
C GLY A 97 3.09 -5.12 26.10
N LEU A 98 2.97 -3.83 26.42
CA LEU A 98 2.70 -2.77 25.43
C LEU A 98 3.82 -2.65 24.39
N ARG A 99 5.09 -2.75 24.80
CA ARG A 99 6.22 -2.72 23.87
C ARG A 99 6.16 -3.89 22.88
N GLU A 100 5.87 -5.10 23.36
CA GLU A 100 5.78 -6.27 22.49
C GLU A 100 4.55 -6.21 21.57
N LEU A 101 3.38 -5.79 22.09
CA LEU A 101 2.18 -5.60 21.26
C LEU A 101 2.42 -4.57 20.13
N ARG A 102 3.08 -3.45 20.43
CA ARG A 102 3.45 -2.44 19.42
C ARG A 102 4.44 -3.02 18.40
N ARG A 103 5.45 -3.77 18.86
CA ARG A 103 6.41 -4.45 17.97
C ARG A 103 5.73 -5.43 17.02
N ARG A 104 4.71 -6.16 17.48
CA ARG A 104 3.90 -7.04 16.63
C ARG A 104 3.07 -6.24 15.63
N LEU A 105 2.41 -5.18 16.09
CA LEU A 105 1.63 -4.30 15.23
C LEU A 105 2.47 -3.71 14.09
N ASP A 106 3.70 -3.30 14.38
CA ASP A 106 4.64 -2.74 13.40
C ASP A 106 5.05 -3.75 12.31
N LYS A 107 4.99 -5.06 12.61
CA LYS A 107 5.30 -6.13 11.65
C LYS A 107 4.12 -6.53 10.77
N ILE A 108 2.89 -6.30 11.22
CA ILE A 108 1.70 -6.69 10.46
C ILE A 108 1.59 -5.89 9.16
N GLN A 109 1.80 -4.58 9.19
CA GLN A 109 1.62 -3.74 8.00
C GLN A 109 2.58 -4.09 6.84
N PRO A 110 3.89 -4.29 7.08
CA PRO A 110 4.80 -4.82 6.07
C PRO A 110 4.36 -6.18 5.51
N THR A 111 3.83 -7.06 6.34
CA THR A 111 3.37 -8.40 5.92
C THR A 111 2.13 -8.31 5.03
N ILE A 112 1.19 -7.41 5.34
CA ILE A 112 0.05 -7.10 4.46
C ILE A 112 0.55 -6.53 3.13
N ASN A 113 1.53 -5.63 3.15
CA ASN A 113 2.08 -5.05 1.93
C ASN A 113 2.77 -6.11 1.06
N LEU A 114 3.50 -7.04 1.66
CA LEU A 114 4.12 -8.16 0.94
C LEU A 114 3.07 -9.01 0.21
N ALA A 115 1.98 -9.39 0.88
CA ALA A 115 0.90 -10.15 0.25
C ALA A 115 0.23 -9.37 -0.90
N LYS A 116 0.10 -8.04 -0.77
CA LYS A 116 -0.39 -7.18 -1.86
C LYS A 116 0.59 -7.10 -3.02
N ASP A 117 1.89 -7.06 -2.75
CA ASP A 117 2.92 -6.99 -3.79
C ASP A 117 3.03 -8.33 -4.55
N GLU A 118 2.88 -9.47 -3.88
CA GLU A 118 2.73 -10.79 -4.49
C GLU A 118 1.55 -10.79 -5.49
N ALA A 119 0.37 -10.33 -5.07
CA ALA A 119 -0.81 -10.22 -5.94
C ALA A 119 -0.60 -9.27 -7.14
N LYS A 120 0.10 -8.15 -6.93
CA LYS A 120 0.45 -7.22 -8.03
C LYS A 120 1.40 -7.86 -9.02
N MET A 121 2.37 -8.65 -8.56
CA MET A 121 3.30 -9.37 -9.44
C MET A 121 2.55 -10.37 -10.32
N SER A 122 1.64 -11.17 -9.75
CA SER A 122 0.84 -12.10 -10.54
C SER A 122 -0.04 -11.39 -11.58
N ALA A 123 -0.62 -10.24 -11.23
CA ALA A 123 -1.34 -9.41 -12.20
C ALA A 123 -0.42 -8.82 -13.28
N ALA A 124 0.81 -8.43 -12.93
CA ALA A 124 1.79 -7.92 -13.89
C ALA A 124 2.27 -9.01 -14.86
N GLU A 125 2.48 -10.23 -14.38
CA GLU A 125 2.81 -11.39 -15.22
C GLU A 125 1.68 -11.69 -16.22
N ALA A 126 0.43 -11.69 -15.77
CA ALA A 126 -0.73 -11.85 -16.65
C ALA A 126 -0.86 -10.72 -17.68
N ALA A 127 -0.40 -9.50 -17.36
CA ALA A 127 -0.40 -8.36 -18.27
C ALA A 127 0.76 -8.39 -19.29
N GLY A 128 1.75 -9.27 -19.12
CA GLY A 128 2.97 -9.35 -19.93
C GLY A 128 2.71 -9.33 -21.45
N PRO A 129 1.83 -10.20 -21.98
CA PRO A 129 1.54 -10.23 -23.42
C PRO A 129 0.98 -8.91 -23.97
N LEU A 130 0.14 -8.21 -23.20
CA LEU A 130 -0.39 -6.90 -23.60
C LEU A 130 0.72 -5.85 -23.64
N ILE A 131 1.60 -5.84 -22.64
CA ILE A 131 2.74 -4.91 -22.58
C ILE A 131 3.66 -5.16 -23.79
N ASP A 132 3.98 -6.42 -24.09
CA ASP A 132 4.83 -6.76 -25.23
C ASP A 132 4.21 -6.35 -26.57
N ALA A 133 2.90 -6.54 -26.74
CA ALA A 133 2.17 -6.11 -27.92
C ALA A 133 2.18 -4.58 -28.09
N LEU A 134 1.90 -3.83 -27.02
CA LEU A 134 1.95 -2.37 -27.01
C LEU A 134 3.36 -1.86 -27.32
N MET A 135 4.39 -2.50 -26.76
CA MET A 135 5.78 -2.15 -27.03
C MET A 135 6.19 -2.48 -28.47
N ALA A 136 5.67 -3.56 -29.05
CA ALA A 136 5.89 -3.87 -30.47
C ALA A 136 5.22 -2.83 -31.39
N GLU A 137 3.98 -2.44 -31.09
CA GLU A 137 3.25 -1.40 -31.82
C GLU A 137 3.97 -0.04 -31.73
N ALA A 138 4.44 0.32 -30.53
CA ALA A 138 5.25 1.53 -30.33
C ALA A 138 6.55 1.49 -31.16
N ARG A 139 7.29 0.37 -31.16
CA ARG A 139 8.50 0.22 -31.98
C ARG A 139 8.20 0.35 -33.46
N HIS A 140 7.11 -0.23 -33.95
CA HIS A 140 6.70 -0.13 -35.34
C HIS A 140 6.35 1.32 -35.74
N ALA A 141 5.58 2.03 -34.89
CA ALA A 141 5.23 3.43 -35.12
C ALA A 141 6.47 4.34 -35.17
N VAL A 142 7.44 4.07 -34.30
CA VAL A 142 8.72 4.80 -34.25
C VAL A 142 9.60 4.52 -35.47
N ALA A 143 9.62 3.29 -35.97
CA ALA A 143 10.51 2.86 -37.06
C ALA A 143 10.28 3.63 -38.38
N ALA A 144 9.08 4.16 -38.60
CA ALA A 144 8.76 4.96 -39.78
C ALA A 144 9.30 6.40 -39.73
N LEU A 145 9.55 6.94 -38.52
CA LEU A 145 9.90 8.36 -38.34
C LEU A 145 11.24 8.76 -38.98
N PRO A 146 12.33 7.96 -38.91
CA PRO A 146 13.58 8.31 -39.59
C PRO A 146 13.44 8.44 -41.11
N ALA A 147 12.67 7.54 -41.75
CA ALA A 147 12.45 7.57 -43.19
C ALA A 147 11.62 8.80 -43.60
N LEU A 148 10.58 9.14 -42.84
CA LEU A 148 9.79 10.35 -43.04
C LEU A 148 10.63 11.62 -42.84
N TYR A 149 11.47 11.66 -41.81
CA TYR A 149 12.41 12.75 -41.59
C TYR A 149 13.36 12.93 -42.78
N ALA A 150 13.96 11.84 -43.27
CA ALA A 150 14.84 11.88 -44.43
C ALA A 150 14.13 12.38 -45.70
N ALA A 151 12.89 11.93 -45.94
CA ALA A 151 12.09 12.38 -47.08
C ALA A 151 11.76 13.89 -47.00
N VAL A 152 11.31 14.38 -45.84
CA VAL A 152 11.02 15.80 -45.63
C VAL A 152 12.29 16.65 -45.72
N TYR A 153 13.40 16.17 -45.16
CA TYR A 153 14.71 16.83 -45.28
C TYR A 153 15.12 16.96 -46.73
N ALA A 154 15.02 15.88 -47.54
CA ALA A 154 15.34 15.91 -48.95
C ALA A 154 14.48 16.92 -49.73
N VAL A 155 13.16 16.93 -49.49
CA VAL A 155 12.25 17.92 -50.11
C VAL A 155 12.66 19.33 -49.72
N GLN A 156 12.96 19.59 -48.45
CA GLN A 156 13.41 20.91 -47.98
C GLN A 156 14.75 21.33 -48.61
N THR A 157 15.71 20.41 -48.71
CA THR A 157 17.01 20.69 -49.35
C THR A 157 16.87 21.07 -50.81
N VAL A 158 15.98 20.38 -51.55
CA VAL A 158 15.77 20.65 -52.99
C VAL A 158 14.95 21.92 -53.23
N THR A 159 13.94 22.18 -52.39
CA THR A 159 13.01 23.31 -52.60
C THR A 159 13.47 24.62 -51.95
N GLY A 160 14.40 24.57 -50.99
CA GLY A 160 14.83 25.73 -50.20
C GLY A 160 13.75 26.28 -49.25
N ALA A 161 12.56 25.68 -49.21
CA ALA A 161 11.47 26.08 -48.33
C ALA A 161 11.66 25.44 -46.95
N GLY A 162 11.99 26.26 -45.95
CA GLY A 162 12.07 25.81 -44.56
C GLY A 162 10.70 25.39 -44.04
N THR A 163 10.50 24.11 -43.75
CA THR A 163 9.24 23.65 -43.16
C THR A 163 9.39 23.57 -41.63
N HIS A 164 8.47 24.21 -40.89
CA HIS A 164 8.37 24.03 -39.43
C HIS A 164 8.20 22.56 -39.04
N ASN A 165 7.68 21.74 -39.96
CA ASN A 165 7.48 20.30 -39.82
C ASN A 165 8.78 19.50 -39.63
N LEU A 166 9.90 19.90 -40.26
CA LEU A 166 11.19 19.23 -40.07
C LEU A 166 11.68 19.38 -38.61
N ARG A 167 11.45 20.54 -37.99
CA ARG A 167 11.79 20.79 -36.58
C ARG A 167 10.98 19.87 -35.66
N HIS A 168 9.68 19.74 -35.89
CA HIS A 168 8.81 18.87 -35.10
C HIS A 168 9.17 17.38 -35.25
N LEU A 169 9.48 16.91 -36.46
CA LEU A 169 9.97 15.53 -36.67
C LEU A 169 11.30 15.27 -35.96
N ARG A 170 12.22 16.26 -35.96
CA ARG A 170 13.48 16.18 -35.21
C ARG A 170 13.27 16.11 -33.70
N GLU A 171 12.34 16.89 -33.17
CA GLU A 171 11.97 16.89 -31.75
C GLU A 171 11.31 15.56 -31.35
N ALA A 172 10.43 15.01 -32.20
CA ALA A 172 9.84 13.69 -32.00
C ALA A 172 10.91 12.58 -31.96
N LEU A 173 11.86 12.59 -32.90
CA LEU A 173 12.98 11.65 -32.90
C LEU A 173 13.86 11.78 -31.65
N ARG A 174 14.12 13.01 -31.18
CA ARG A 174 14.85 13.24 -29.93
C ARG A 174 14.07 12.73 -28.72
N ALA A 175 12.75 12.91 -28.72
CA ALA A 175 11.90 12.44 -27.63
C ALA A 175 11.97 10.91 -27.48
N ILE A 176 11.95 10.21 -28.61
CA ILE A 176 12.05 8.75 -28.67
C ILE A 176 13.42 8.22 -28.22
N LEU A 177 14.50 8.96 -28.48
CA LEU A 177 15.88 8.57 -28.12
C LEU A 177 16.25 8.88 -26.65
N GLY A 178 15.27 9.17 -25.80
CA GLY A 178 15.47 9.40 -24.36
C GLY A 178 15.57 10.88 -23.95
N GLY A 179 15.11 11.81 -24.79
CA GLY A 179 14.86 13.20 -24.37
C GLY A 179 13.39 13.44 -24.01
N ASP A 180 13.09 14.44 -23.21
CA ASP A 180 11.69 14.80 -22.87
C ASP A 180 11.01 15.63 -23.97
N GLY A 181 11.55 15.65 -25.20
CA GLY A 181 11.44 16.76 -26.14
C GLY A 181 10.04 17.21 -26.56
N LEU A 182 8.99 16.41 -26.34
CA LEU A 182 7.60 16.75 -26.65
C LEU A 182 6.59 16.37 -25.57
N LEU A 183 6.97 15.59 -24.55
CA LEU A 183 6.03 15.10 -23.54
C LEU A 183 5.37 16.25 -22.74
N PRO A 184 6.08 17.33 -22.33
CA PRO A 184 5.49 18.34 -21.45
C PRO A 184 4.44 19.23 -22.12
N TYR A 185 4.37 19.19 -23.45
CA TYR A 185 3.50 20.03 -24.26
C TYR A 185 2.30 19.27 -24.82
N LEU A 186 2.24 17.95 -24.61
CA LEU A 186 1.12 17.14 -25.06
C LEU A 186 -0.02 17.21 -24.05
N PRO A 187 -1.28 17.36 -24.51
CA PRO A 187 -2.42 17.23 -23.62
C PRO A 187 -2.46 15.82 -23.01
N PRO A 188 -3.07 15.65 -21.83
CA PRO A 188 -3.30 14.34 -21.25
C PRO A 188 -3.88 13.36 -22.26
N GLN A 189 -3.32 12.16 -22.35
CA GLN A 189 -3.74 11.15 -23.31
C GLN A 189 -4.76 10.22 -22.65
N SER A 190 -5.85 9.95 -23.38
CA SER A 190 -6.86 8.99 -22.94
C SER A 190 -6.36 7.57 -23.18
N VAL A 191 -6.54 6.71 -22.18
CA VAL A 191 -6.24 5.28 -22.34
C VAL A 191 -7.28 4.65 -23.27
N PRO A 192 -6.88 3.83 -24.25
CA PRO A 192 -7.82 3.18 -25.16
C PRO A 192 -8.91 2.38 -24.41
N SER A 193 -10.15 2.46 -24.88
CA SER A 193 -11.31 1.80 -24.25
C SER A 193 -11.11 0.30 -24.07
N ASP A 194 -10.43 -0.34 -25.00
CA ASP A 194 -10.21 -1.78 -24.99
C ASP A 194 -9.26 -2.17 -23.85
N VAL A 195 -8.20 -1.37 -23.63
CA VAL A 195 -7.26 -1.54 -22.51
C VAL A 195 -7.99 -1.33 -21.18
N LEU A 196 -8.84 -0.30 -21.10
CA LEU A 196 -9.68 -0.07 -19.93
C LEU A 196 -10.63 -1.25 -19.67
N GLY A 197 -11.24 -1.83 -20.71
CA GLY A 197 -12.12 -2.99 -20.60
C GLY A 197 -11.40 -4.23 -20.07
N ALA A 198 -10.16 -4.47 -20.50
CA ALA A 198 -9.33 -5.54 -19.95
C ALA A 198 -8.97 -5.26 -18.48
N LEU A 199 -8.49 -4.06 -18.16
CA LEU A 199 -8.10 -3.68 -16.79
C LEU A 199 -9.27 -3.70 -15.80
N GLN A 200 -10.51 -3.46 -16.26
CA GLN A 200 -11.71 -3.56 -15.43
C GLN A 200 -11.91 -4.95 -14.84
N ARG A 201 -11.36 -6.02 -15.45
CA ARG A 201 -11.43 -7.40 -14.92
C ARG A 201 -10.62 -7.60 -13.63
N LEU A 202 -9.69 -6.69 -13.33
CA LEU A 202 -8.95 -6.68 -12.07
C LEU A 202 -9.74 -6.02 -10.93
N VAL A 203 -10.82 -5.30 -11.23
CA VAL A 203 -11.67 -4.67 -10.22
C VAL A 203 -12.46 -5.75 -9.49
N GLY A 204 -12.50 -5.66 -8.16
CA GLY A 204 -13.24 -6.61 -7.33
C GLY A 204 -12.46 -7.86 -6.93
N LYS A 205 -11.15 -7.94 -7.23
CA LYS A 205 -10.25 -9.04 -6.81
C LYS A 205 -9.87 -9.02 -5.32
N GLY A 206 -10.61 -8.29 -4.49
CA GLY A 206 -10.46 -8.26 -3.03
C GLY A 206 -9.45 -7.23 -2.50
N ALA A 207 -9.01 -7.42 -1.26
CA ALA A 207 -8.08 -6.53 -0.57
C ALA A 207 -6.63 -6.68 -1.06
N ALA A 208 -6.28 -7.85 -1.63
CA ALA A 208 -4.97 -8.12 -2.20
C ALA A 208 -4.65 -7.23 -3.41
N LEU A 209 -5.65 -6.95 -4.24
CA LEU A 209 -5.49 -6.14 -5.45
C LEU A 209 -6.60 -5.10 -5.57
N GLN A 210 -6.24 -3.83 -5.31
CA GLN A 210 -7.12 -2.68 -5.46
C GLN A 210 -6.58 -1.77 -6.58
N PRO A 211 -6.83 -2.12 -7.85
CA PRO A 211 -6.27 -1.38 -8.97
C PRO A 211 -6.89 0.02 -9.03
N ARG A 212 -6.04 1.03 -9.18
CA ARG A 212 -6.49 2.38 -9.54
C ARG A 212 -6.50 2.48 -11.06
N ILE A 213 -7.68 2.37 -11.67
CA ILE A 213 -7.82 2.50 -13.12
C ILE A 213 -7.59 3.96 -13.50
N VAL A 214 -6.51 4.19 -14.26
CA VAL A 214 -6.17 5.50 -14.83
C VAL A 214 -6.83 5.62 -16.18
N GLN A 215 -7.74 6.58 -16.34
CA GLN A 215 -8.42 6.84 -17.62
C GLN A 215 -7.63 7.80 -18.51
N THR A 216 -6.86 8.69 -17.89
CA THR A 216 -6.05 9.70 -18.57
C THR A 216 -4.66 9.74 -17.95
N VAL A 217 -3.62 9.63 -18.78
CA VAL A 217 -2.23 9.74 -18.34
C VAL A 217 -1.76 11.18 -18.54
N PRO A 218 -1.28 11.86 -17.49
CA PRO A 218 -0.63 13.15 -17.65
C PRO A 218 0.69 12.94 -18.41
N MET A 219 0.94 13.78 -19.41
CA MET A 219 2.21 13.76 -20.12
C MET A 219 3.20 14.66 -19.34
N PRO A 220 4.37 14.14 -18.94
CA PRO A 220 5.35 14.85 -18.12
C PRO A 220 6.05 15.96 -18.88
#